data_AF-A0A453P9Q0-F1
#
_entry.id   AF-A0A453P9Q0-F1
#
_cell.length_a   1.000
_cell.length_b   1.000
_cell.length_c   1.000
_cell.angle_alpha   90.00
_cell.angle_beta   90.00
_cell.angle_gamma   90.00
#
_symmetry.space_group_name_H-M   'P 1'
#
loop_
_entity.id
_entity.type
_entity.pdbx_description
1 polymer ?
#
loop_
_entity_poly.entity_id
_entity_poly.type
_entity_poly.pdbx_seq_one_letter_code
_entity_poly.pdbx_strand_id
1 'polypeptide(L)' 'MYIDVINSSAIPSSKYVWKVKVPLKINVFMWFVHKQVILTKDNLVKRNWTGSNRCSFCDRDETIKHLFFDCPLAKVL' A
#
# COMPACT_ATOMS: atom_id res chain seq x y z
N MET A 1 19.14 1.93 -9.63
CA MET A 1 18.94 2.90 -8.52
C MET A 1 17.48 3.10 -8.11
N TYR A 2 16.53 3.35 -9.02
CA TYR A 2 15.08 3.36 -8.66
C TYR A 2 14.47 1.96 -8.57
N ILE A 3 14.92 1.04 -9.43
CA ILE A 3 14.43 -0.36 -9.50
C ILE A 3 14.74 -1.15 -8.22
N ASP A 4 15.84 -0.84 -7.53
CA ASP A 4 16.27 -1.55 -6.33
C ASP A 4 15.38 -1.28 -5.11
N VAL A 5 14.69 -0.12 -5.10
CA VAL A 5 13.71 0.26 -4.07
C VAL A 5 12.37 -0.44 -4.31
N ILE A 6 12.01 -0.68 -5.57
CA ILE A 6 10.76 -1.35 -5.95
C ILE A 6 10.88 -2.87 -5.78
N ASN A 7 12.06 -3.44 -6.06
CA ASN A 7 12.33 -4.87 -5.93
C ASN A 7 12.73 -5.33 -4.52
N SER A 8 12.98 -4.40 -3.59
CA SER A 8 13.22 -4.76 -2.20
C SER A 8 11.90 -5.11 -1.51
N SER A 9 11.69 -6.39 -1.25
CA SER A 9 10.61 -6.94 -0.40
C SER A 9 10.67 -6.47 1.07
N ALA A 10 11.63 -5.61 1.39
CA ALA A 10 11.79 -4.96 2.69
C ALA A 10 11.22 -3.54 2.63
N ILE A 11 10.27 -3.26 3.54
CA ILE A 11 9.66 -1.94 3.73
C ILE A 11 10.79 -0.93 4.02
N PRO A 12 11.04 0.07 3.15
CA PRO A 12 12.14 1.00 3.35
C PRO A 12 11.93 1.79 4.63
N SER A 13 12.91 1.80 5.54
CA SER A 13 12.89 2.65 6.73
C SER A 13 12.51 4.09 6.34
N SER A 14 11.70 4.76 7.17
CA SER A 14 11.28 6.18 7.06
C SER A 14 12.27 7.11 6.33
N LYS A 15 13.58 6.99 6.64
CA LYS A 15 14.65 7.81 6.04
C LYS A 15 14.77 7.68 4.52
N TYR A 16 14.39 6.55 3.94
CA TYR A 16 14.44 6.31 2.50
C TYR A 16 13.23 6.89 1.78
N VAL A 17 12.04 6.86 2.40
CA VAL A 17 10.82 7.45 1.83
C VAL A 17 11.03 8.92 1.48
N TRP A 18 11.64 9.69 2.38
CA TRP A 18 11.88 11.12 2.17
C TRP A 18 13.07 11.45 1.26
N LYS A 19 13.93 10.47 0.96
CA LYS A 19 15.08 10.66 0.05
C LYS A 19 14.71 10.48 -1.42
N VAL A 20 13.54 9.92 -1.72
CA VAL A 20 13.10 9.72 -3.10
C VAL A 20 12.74 11.07 -3.72
N LYS A 21 13.31 11.37 -4.89
CA LYS A 21 12.96 12.54 -5.70
C LYS A 21 11.62 12.34 -6.40
N VAL A 22 10.53 12.36 -5.63
CA VAL A 22 9.15 12.34 -6.12
C VAL A 22 8.38 13.54 -5.57
N PRO A 23 7.28 13.96 -6.23
CA PRO A 23 6.37 14.96 -5.68
C PRO A 23 5.99 14.64 -4.22
N LEU A 24 5.87 15.68 -3.40
CA LEU A 24 5.58 15.54 -1.97
C LEU A 24 4.33 14.68 -1.69
N LYS A 25 3.32 14.78 -2.56
CA LYS A 25 2.10 13.96 -2.51
C LYS A 25 2.38 12.45 -2.51
N ILE A 26 3.37 12.01 -3.30
CA ILE A 26 3.79 10.61 -3.38
C ILE A 26 4.55 10.20 -2.13
N ASN A 27 5.44 11.06 -1.61
CA ASN A 27 6.15 10.79 -0.35
C ASN A 27 5.19 10.66 0.84
N VAL A 28 4.19 11.53 0.94
CA VAL A 28 3.13 11.45 1.97
C VAL A 28 2.32 10.16 1.82
N PHE A 29 2.01 9.75 0.59
CA PHE A 29 1.33 8.49 0.35
C PHE A 29 2.17 7.28 0.76
N MET A 30 3.44 7.22 0.36
CA MET A 30 4.36 6.16 0.77
C MET A 30 4.52 6.11 2.30
N TRP A 31 4.53 7.27 2.96
CA TRP A 31 4.54 7.35 4.42
C TRP A 31 3.30 6.71 5.05
N PHE A 32 2.11 6.97 4.51
CA PHE A 32 0.88 6.32 4.98
C PHE A 32 0.88 4.81 4.74
N VAL A 33 1.38 4.35 3.60
CA VAL A 33 1.57 2.92 3.29
C VAL A 33 2.53 2.29 4.30
N HIS A 34 3.66 2.93 4.58
CA HIS A 34 4.63 2.46 5.58
C HIS A 34 4.03 2.40 6.98
N LYS A 35 3.21 3.38 7.37
CA LYS A 35 2.53 3.41 8.66
C LYS A 35 1.33 2.45 8.73
N GLN A 36 0.99 1.78 7.63
CA GLN A 36 -0.16 0.88 7.51
C GLN A 36 -1.49 1.56 7.89
N VAL A 37 -1.62 2.86 7.64
CA VAL A 37 -2.81 3.68 8.00
C VAL A 37 -3.66 4.08 6.81
N ILE A 38 -3.35 3.56 5.61
CA ILE A 38 -4.17 3.82 4.42
C ILE A 38 -5.57 3.25 4.59
N LEU A 39 -6.52 3.82 3.85
CA LEU A 39 -7.94 3.45 3.86
C LEU A 39 -8.19 2.14 3.08
N THR A 40 -7.51 1.06 3.46
CA THR A 40 -7.82 -0.30 3.01
C THR A 40 -8.97 -0.87 3.84
N LYS A 41 -9.71 -1.83 3.26
CA LYS A 41 -10.88 -2.41 3.94
C LYS A 41 -10.54 -3.10 5.25
N ASP A 42 -9.35 -3.71 5.38
CA ASP A 42 -8.86 -4.25 6.66
C ASP A 42 -8.75 -3.16 7.76
N ASN A 43 -8.30 -1.97 7.40
CA ASN A 43 -8.19 -0.84 8.30
C ASN A 43 -9.53 -0.18 8.60
N LEU A 44 -10.47 -0.22 7.66
CA LEU A 44 -11.85 0.21 7.90
C LEU A 44 -12.56 -0.73 8.89
N VAL A 45 -12.40 -2.04 8.75
CA VAL A 45 -12.96 -3.03 9.68
C VAL A 45 -12.41 -2.82 11.11
N LYS A 46 -11.11 -2.52 11.26
CA LYS A 46 -10.52 -2.16 12.58
C LYS A 46 -11.13 -0.90 13.19
N ARG A 47 -11.72 -0.01 12.39
CA ARG A 47 -12.43 1.19 12.82
C ARG A 47 -13.93 0.96 12.99
N ASN A 48 -14.35 -0.30 13.10
CA ASN A 48 -15.75 -0.71 13.28
C ASN A 48 -16.65 -0.37 12.08
N TRP A 49 -16.08 -0.31 10.86
CA TRP A 49 -16.87 -0.16 9.64
C TRP A 49 -17.55 -1.48 9.25
N THR A 50 -18.86 -1.43 9.05
CA THR A 50 -19.72 -2.57 8.70
C THR A 50 -19.82 -2.74 7.18
N GLY A 51 -18.73 -3.18 6.55
CA GLY A 51 -18.69 -3.50 5.12
C GLY A 51 -17.92 -4.77 4.82
N SER A 52 -17.89 -5.18 3.54
CA SER A 52 -17.11 -6.34 3.13
C SER A 52 -15.61 -6.04 3.23
N ASN A 53 -14.85 -7.02 3.70
CA ASN A 53 -13.38 -6.97 3.74
C ASN A 53 -12.76 -7.37 2.38
N ARG A 54 -13.57 -7.80 1.41
CA ARG A 54 -13.13 -8.32 0.11
C ARG A 54 -12.70 -7.18 -0.80
N CYS A 55 -11.64 -7.36 -1.56
CA CYS A 55 -11.11 -6.40 -2.50
C CYS A 55 -12.14 -6.05 -3.57
N SER A 56 -12.20 -4.79 -3.98
CA SER A 56 -13.12 -4.36 -5.05
C SER A 56 -12.73 -4.90 -6.43
N PHE A 57 -11.48 -5.34 -6.58
CA PHE A 57 -10.91 -5.79 -7.86
C PHE A 57 -10.74 -7.30 -7.94
N CYS A 58 -10.79 -8.02 -6.82
CA CYS A 58 -10.80 -9.48 -6.79
C CYS A 58 -11.48 -10.01 -5.52
N ASP A 59 -11.90 -11.28 -5.52
CA ASP A 59 -12.68 -11.86 -4.42
C ASP A 59 -11.89 -12.23 -3.14
N ARG A 60 -10.65 -11.73 -2.98
CA ARG A 60 -9.78 -11.94 -1.80
C ARG A 60 -9.83 -10.75 -0.84
N ASP A 61 -9.43 -10.96 0.41
CA ASP A 61 -9.39 -9.91 1.42
C ASP A 61 -8.45 -8.76 1.04
N GLU A 62 -8.93 -7.53 1.18
CA GLU A 62 -8.18 -6.32 0.85
C GLU A 62 -7.26 -5.92 1.99
N THR A 63 -5.98 -6.27 1.83
CA THR A 63 -4.88 -5.78 2.67
C THR A 63 -3.98 -4.86 1.88
N ILE A 64 -3.11 -4.10 2.55
CA ILE A 64 -2.13 -3.22 1.90
C ILE A 64 -1.24 -4.01 0.94
N LYS A 65 -0.75 -5.19 1.36
CA LYS A 65 0.04 -6.07 0.50
C LYS A 65 -0.74 -6.55 -0.71
N HIS A 66 -1.99 -6.95 -0.46
CA HIS A 66 -2.87 -7.38 -1.53
C HIS A 66 -3.14 -6.27 -2.55
N LEU A 67 -3.50 -5.07 -2.11
CA LEU A 67 -3.87 -3.96 -2.98
C LEU A 67 -2.73 -3.51 -3.90
N PHE A 68 -1.46 -3.53 -3.42
CA PHE A 68 -0.31 -3.08 -4.22
C PHE A 68 0.49 -4.18 -4.91
N PHE A 69 0.54 -5.41 -4.36
CA PHE A 69 1.47 -6.44 -4.83
C PHE A 69 0.78 -7.74 -5.27
N ASP A 70 -0.27 -8.20 -4.58
CA ASP A 70 -0.87 -9.51 -4.86
C ASP A 70 -2.17 -9.45 -5.70
N CYS A 71 -2.78 -8.27 -5.83
CA CYS A 71 -4.02 -8.11 -6.59
C CYS A 71 -3.71 -8.37 -8.08
N PRO A 72 -4.42 -9.31 -8.74
CA PRO A 72 -4.20 -9.59 -10.15
C PRO A 72 -4.35 -8.35 -11.03
N LEU A 73 -5.27 -7.45 -10.67
CA LEU A 73 -5.47 -6.20 -11.40
C LEU A 73 -4.34 -5.20 -11.17
N ALA A 74 -3.80 -5.12 -9.95
CA ALA A 74 -2.65 -4.25 -9.65
C ALA A 74 -1.36 -4.71 -10.34
N LYS A 75 -1.25 -6.00 -10.71
CA LYS A 75 -0.12 -6.54 -11.50
C LYS A 75 -0.21 -6.23 -13.00
N VAL A 76 -1.39 -5.89 -13.50
CA VAL A 76 -1.64 -5.66 -14.94
C VAL A 76 -1.50 -4.18 -15.30
N LEU A 77 -1.64 -3.27 -14.33
CA LEU A 77 -1.42 -1.83 -14.45
C LEU A 77 0.06 -1.47 -14.30
#